data_AF-A0A6H1C928-F1
#
_entry.id   AF-A0A6H1C928-F1
#
_cell.length_a   1.000
_cell.length_b   1.000
_cell.length_c   1.000
_cell.angle_alpha   90.00
_cell.angle_beta   90.00
_cell.angle_gamma   90.00
#
_symmetry.space_group_name_H-M   'P 1'
#
loop_
_entity.id
_entity.type
_entity.pdbx_description
1 polymer ?
#
loop_
_entity_poly.entity_id
_entity_poly.type
_entity_poly.pdbx_seq_one_letter_code
_entity_poly.pdbx_strand_id
1 'polypeptide(L)'
;MRSAVTGSADPVGAAPDESVEPRDLSRSTARTELMRAEVRRVAVEVFANSVSDTIGLQDVADRMGISRTALYRYFPNRDALFSEIIAEHSERAAKIISEGIQDVSPEVRLHDLVRRLAKFAIEYSQTTRMLDTIWLVLPDNAREIVRDLNRSFFASLRAMIAAGIDAGGFRDIDPGVAAQSIASMTRSAATWFDEHGRLSAEEVADQMATMTVAGLLAPSAATSAALGEAQQAAIAVRAELDRLERILGQSTPTDGE
;
A
#
# COMPACT_ATOMS: atom_id res chain seq x y z
N MET A 1 -71.18 -59.85 -0.98
CA MET A 1 -69.84 -59.22 -1.02
C MET A 1 -69.97 -57.86 -1.69
N ARG A 2 -69.60 -56.80 -0.95
CA ARG A 2 -69.21 -55.40 -1.29
C ARG A 2 -69.59 -54.88 -2.70
N SER A 3 -70.51 -53.94 -2.86
CA SER A 3 -70.51 -52.49 -2.55
C SER A 3 -69.77 -51.63 -3.60
N ALA A 4 -70.44 -50.54 -3.97
CA ALA A 4 -70.30 -49.71 -5.16
C ALA A 4 -69.18 -48.65 -5.10
N VAL A 5 -68.93 -48.02 -6.26
CA VAL A 5 -68.95 -46.57 -6.53
C VAL A 5 -67.82 -46.13 -7.49
N THR A 6 -68.26 -45.36 -8.49
CA THR A 6 -67.56 -44.60 -9.53
C THR A 6 -66.89 -43.32 -9.02
N GLY A 7 -65.78 -42.90 -9.64
CA GLY A 7 -65.23 -41.52 -9.57
C GLY A 7 -64.01 -41.39 -10.48
N SER A 8 -64.18 -40.83 -11.69
CA SER A 8 -63.82 -39.45 -12.07
C SER A 8 -62.33 -39.14 -11.93
N ALA A 9 -61.66 -39.07 -13.07
CA ALA A 9 -60.25 -38.69 -13.20
C ALA A 9 -60.11 -37.20 -13.59
N ASP A 10 -58.94 -36.67 -13.22
CA ASP A 10 -58.32 -35.36 -13.47
C ASP A 10 -58.55 -34.24 -12.43
N PRO A 11 -57.58 -33.31 -12.20
CA PRO A 11 -56.33 -33.06 -12.96
C PRO A 11 -55.02 -32.82 -12.14
N VAL A 12 -53.89 -32.89 -12.86
CA VAL A 12 -52.70 -32.02 -12.81
C VAL A 12 -52.08 -31.73 -11.42
N GLY A 13 -51.05 -32.50 -11.08
CA GLY A 13 -50.05 -32.11 -10.09
C GLY A 13 -49.10 -31.06 -10.68
N ALA A 14 -49.13 -29.86 -10.11
CA ALA A 14 -48.24 -28.74 -10.44
C ALA A 14 -46.77 -29.13 -10.29
N ALA A 15 -45.98 -28.87 -11.35
CA ALA A 15 -44.53 -28.81 -11.25
C ALA A 15 -44.13 -27.62 -10.34
N PRO A 16 -43.06 -27.71 -9.54
CA PRO A 16 -42.52 -26.54 -8.88
C PRO A 16 -41.99 -25.58 -9.95
N ASP A 17 -42.47 -24.34 -9.87
CA ASP A 17 -42.02 -23.20 -10.65
C ASP A 17 -40.58 -22.85 -10.26
N GLU A 18 -39.60 -23.51 -10.89
CA GLU A 18 -38.18 -23.11 -10.88
C GLU A 18 -37.92 -22.02 -11.92
N SER A 19 -38.63 -20.90 -11.81
CA SER A 19 -38.25 -19.65 -12.45
C SER A 19 -37.86 -18.60 -11.40
N VAL A 20 -36.81 -18.91 -10.62
CA VAL A 20 -36.07 -17.87 -9.89
C VAL A 20 -35.43 -16.97 -10.96
N GLU A 21 -36.10 -15.87 -11.30
CA GLU A 21 -35.64 -14.95 -12.33
C GLU A 21 -34.20 -14.46 -12.05
N PRO A 22 -33.33 -14.35 -13.07
CA PRO A 22 -31.94 -13.89 -12.94
C PRO A 22 -31.76 -12.54 -12.21
N ARG A 23 -32.83 -11.73 -12.14
CA ARG A 23 -32.85 -10.42 -11.48
C ARG A 23 -32.80 -10.51 -9.94
N ASP A 24 -33.32 -11.57 -9.34
CA ASP A 24 -33.42 -11.68 -7.88
C ASP A 24 -32.10 -12.15 -7.24
N LEU A 25 -31.40 -13.07 -7.90
CA LEU A 25 -30.05 -13.52 -7.52
C LEU A 25 -29.01 -12.39 -7.64
N SER A 26 -29.13 -11.53 -8.67
CA SER A 26 -28.26 -10.37 -8.86
C SER A 26 -28.42 -9.34 -7.74
N ARG A 27 -29.66 -9.05 -7.31
CA ARG A 27 -29.93 -8.14 -6.17
C ARG A 27 -29.46 -8.71 -4.84
N SER A 28 -29.65 -10.01 -4.61
CA SER A 28 -29.20 -10.69 -3.39
C SER A 28 -27.66 -10.69 -3.27
N THR A 29 -26.96 -10.95 -4.37
CA THR A 29 -25.49 -10.91 -4.43
C THR A 29 -24.97 -9.48 -4.23
N ALA A 30 -25.58 -8.49 -4.88
CA ALA A 30 -25.21 -7.09 -4.72
C ALA A 30 -25.41 -6.59 -3.28
N ARG A 31 -26.53 -6.95 -2.63
CA ARG A 31 -26.77 -6.62 -1.22
C ARG A 31 -25.75 -7.28 -0.29
N THR A 32 -25.35 -8.50 -0.60
CA THR A 32 -24.32 -9.22 0.14
C THR A 32 -22.98 -8.51 0.03
N GLU A 33 -22.56 -8.12 -1.17
CA GLU A 33 -21.30 -7.39 -1.37
C GLU A 33 -21.30 -6.01 -0.72
N LEU A 34 -22.41 -5.27 -0.79
CA LEU A 34 -22.54 -3.99 -0.08
C LEU A 34 -22.36 -4.16 1.45
N MET A 35 -22.92 -5.23 2.01
CA MET A 35 -22.73 -5.52 3.42
C MET A 35 -21.28 -5.95 3.72
N ARG A 36 -20.64 -6.77 2.87
CA ARG A 36 -19.22 -7.11 3.03
C ARG A 36 -18.34 -5.85 2.99
N ALA A 37 -18.58 -4.95 2.05
CA ALA A 37 -17.86 -3.69 1.92
C ALA A 37 -18.03 -2.81 3.18
N GLU A 38 -19.24 -2.72 3.72
CA GLU A 38 -19.48 -1.99 4.96
C GLU A 38 -18.78 -2.63 6.17
N VAL A 39 -18.78 -3.96 6.26
CA VAL A 39 -18.01 -4.68 7.29
C VAL A 39 -16.51 -4.37 7.18
N ARG A 40 -15.94 -4.39 5.97
CA ARG A 40 -14.52 -4.04 5.73
C ARG A 40 -14.23 -2.60 6.14
N ARG A 41 -15.10 -1.65 5.79
CA ARG A 41 -14.97 -0.24 6.15
C ARG A 41 -14.95 -0.03 7.67
N VAL A 42 -15.92 -0.60 8.38
CA VAL A 42 -15.99 -0.50 9.84
C VAL A 42 -14.83 -1.24 10.52
N ALA A 43 -14.41 -2.37 9.96
CA ALA A 43 -13.26 -3.11 10.47
C ALA A 43 -11.97 -2.30 10.39
N VAL A 44 -11.74 -1.55 9.30
CA VAL A 44 -10.60 -0.64 9.20
C VAL A 44 -10.63 0.42 10.30
N GLU A 45 -11.78 1.03 10.59
CA GLU A 45 -11.89 2.00 11.69
C GLU A 45 -11.58 1.39 13.06
N VAL A 46 -12.12 0.19 13.32
CA VAL A 46 -11.94 -0.52 14.58
C VAL A 46 -10.48 -0.94 14.78
N PHE A 47 -9.84 -1.45 13.73
CA PHE A 47 -8.47 -1.96 13.81
C PHE A 47 -7.40 -0.87 13.70
N ALA A 48 -7.62 0.21 12.93
CA ALA A 48 -6.64 1.29 12.80
C ALA A 48 -6.37 2.04 14.12
N ASN A 49 -7.31 1.98 15.06
CA ASN A 49 -7.22 2.64 16.37
C ASN A 49 -6.69 1.72 17.47
N SER A 50 -6.17 0.52 17.14
CA SER A 50 -5.79 -0.45 18.18
C SER A 50 -4.62 -1.35 17.80
N VAL A 51 -3.67 -1.44 18.73
CA VAL A 51 -2.45 -2.25 18.63
C VAL A 51 -2.62 -3.62 19.33
N SER A 52 -3.84 -3.98 19.74
CA SER A 52 -4.10 -5.16 20.56
C SER A 52 -4.57 -6.36 19.74
N ASP A 53 -4.02 -7.54 20.05
CA ASP A 53 -4.48 -8.82 19.52
C ASP A 53 -5.90 -9.22 19.97
N THR A 54 -6.47 -8.48 20.92
CA THR A 54 -7.80 -8.76 21.48
C THR A 54 -8.96 -8.24 20.62
N ILE A 55 -8.71 -7.36 19.65
CA ILE A 55 -9.78 -6.78 18.82
C ILE A 55 -10.09 -7.74 17.66
N GLY A 56 -11.37 -8.05 17.45
CA GLY A 56 -11.80 -9.02 16.46
C GLY A 56 -13.18 -8.76 15.89
N LEU A 57 -13.83 -9.82 15.39
CA LEU A 57 -15.14 -9.73 14.75
C LEU A 57 -16.23 -9.20 15.70
N GLN A 58 -16.12 -9.46 17.00
CA GLN A 58 -17.12 -9.00 17.95
C GLN A 58 -17.18 -7.47 17.99
N ASP A 59 -16.02 -6.80 18.05
CA ASP A 59 -15.94 -5.33 18.09
C ASP A 59 -16.52 -4.70 16.82
N VAL A 60 -16.31 -5.33 15.66
CA VAL A 60 -16.90 -4.90 14.39
C VAL A 60 -18.42 -5.07 14.41
N ALA A 61 -18.93 -6.21 14.90
CA ALA A 61 -20.37 -6.46 15.02
C ALA A 61 -21.04 -5.44 15.96
N ASP A 62 -20.41 -5.17 17.11
CA ASP A 62 -20.90 -4.20 18.10
C ASP A 62 -20.92 -2.78 17.52
N ARG A 63 -19.86 -2.40 16.79
CA ARG A 63 -19.80 -1.09 16.12
C ARG A 63 -20.87 -0.92 15.05
N MET A 64 -21.22 -2.00 14.35
CA MET A 64 -22.27 -2.03 13.33
C MET A 64 -23.69 -2.17 13.90
N GLY A 65 -23.82 -2.48 15.20
CA GLY A 65 -25.13 -2.76 15.82
C GLY A 65 -25.79 -4.04 15.30
N ILE A 66 -25.02 -5.03 14.86
CA ILE A 66 -25.52 -6.33 14.37
C ILE A 66 -25.09 -7.47 15.28
N SER A 67 -25.79 -8.61 15.20
CA SER A 67 -25.39 -9.78 15.97
C SER A 67 -24.09 -10.40 15.43
N ARG A 68 -23.32 -11.01 16.34
CA ARG A 68 -22.12 -11.79 15.99
C ARG A 68 -22.43 -12.84 14.92
N THR A 69 -23.55 -13.54 15.06
CA THR A 69 -24.02 -14.55 14.09
C THR A 69 -24.28 -13.94 12.71
N ALA A 70 -24.81 -12.72 12.63
CA ALA A 70 -25.02 -12.04 11.36
C ALA A 70 -23.68 -11.70 10.68
N LEU A 71 -22.69 -11.23 11.44
CA LEU A 71 -21.35 -10.93 10.91
C LEU A 71 -20.64 -12.19 10.40
N TYR A 72 -20.76 -13.31 11.13
CA TYR A 72 -20.17 -14.60 10.73
C TYR A 72 -20.67 -15.14 9.39
N ARG A 73 -21.86 -14.72 8.93
CA ARG A 73 -22.35 -15.07 7.59
C ARG A 73 -21.51 -14.45 6.47
N TYR A 74 -20.84 -13.32 6.76
CA TYR A 74 -20.00 -12.63 5.79
C TYR A 74 -18.53 -13.03 5.97
N PHE A 75 -18.03 -13.04 7.20
CA PHE A 75 -16.63 -13.35 7.47
C PHE A 75 -16.52 -14.46 8.51
N PRO A 76 -15.92 -15.62 8.18
CA PRO A 76 -15.86 -16.76 9.11
C PRO A 76 -14.93 -16.51 10.30
N ASN A 77 -13.93 -15.65 10.15
CA ASN A 77 -12.96 -15.30 11.19
C ASN A 77 -12.25 -13.96 10.85
N ARG A 78 -11.43 -13.49 11.80
CA ARG A 78 -10.70 -12.21 11.73
C ARG A 78 -9.69 -12.22 10.58
N ASP A 79 -9.07 -13.37 10.36
CA ASP A 79 -8.05 -13.58 9.35
C ASP A 79 -8.60 -13.45 7.92
N ALA A 80 -9.80 -13.98 7.68
CA ALA A 80 -10.50 -13.84 6.41
C ALA A 80 -10.87 -12.38 6.12
N LEU A 81 -11.32 -11.64 7.14
CA LEU A 81 -11.61 -10.21 7.03
C LEU A 81 -10.36 -9.39 6.73
N PHE A 82 -9.24 -9.65 7.43
CA PHE A 82 -7.98 -9.00 7.12
C PHE A 82 -7.48 -9.32 5.72
N SER A 83 -7.50 -10.60 5.33
CA SER A 83 -7.02 -11.03 4.02
C SER A 83 -7.75 -10.30 2.90
N GLU A 84 -9.07 -10.09 3.03
CA GLU A 84 -9.87 -9.36 2.05
C GLU A 84 -9.57 -7.85 2.05
N ILE A 85 -9.44 -7.22 3.23
CA ILE A 85 -9.06 -5.80 3.32
C ILE A 85 -7.69 -5.56 2.68
N ILE A 86 -6.71 -6.44 2.96
CA ILE A 86 -5.36 -6.32 2.41
C ILE A 86 -5.38 -6.54 0.91
N ALA A 87 -6.03 -7.61 0.43
CA ALA A 87 -6.13 -7.91 -0.99
C ALA A 87 -6.74 -6.72 -1.75
N GLU A 88 -7.86 -6.18 -1.26
CA GLU A 88 -8.52 -5.03 -1.87
C GLU A 88 -7.61 -3.79 -1.90
N HIS A 89 -6.93 -3.47 -0.79
CA HIS A 89 -6.02 -2.32 -0.72
C HIS A 89 -4.82 -2.49 -1.65
N SER A 90 -4.20 -3.67 -1.66
CA SER A 90 -3.07 -4.00 -2.52
C SER A 90 -3.43 -4.04 -4.01
N GLU A 91 -4.62 -4.54 -4.37
CA GLU A 91 -5.13 -4.47 -5.74
C GLU A 91 -5.34 -3.03 -6.20
N ARG A 92 -5.91 -2.17 -5.35
CA ARG A 92 -6.05 -0.73 -5.63
C ARG A 92 -4.69 -0.07 -5.83
N ALA A 93 -3.72 -0.37 -4.97
CA ALA A 93 -2.35 0.13 -5.11
C ALA A 93 -1.68 -0.35 -6.40
N ALA A 94 -1.88 -1.61 -6.80
CA ALA A 94 -1.35 -2.16 -8.05
C ALA A 94 -1.99 -1.49 -9.28
N LYS A 95 -3.30 -1.22 -9.24
CA LYS A 95 -4.01 -0.49 -10.31
C LYS A 95 -3.44 0.91 -10.54
N ILE A 96 -2.99 1.58 -9.49
CA ILE A 96 -2.35 2.89 -9.63
C ILE A 96 -1.13 2.80 -10.57
N ILE A 97 -0.31 1.76 -10.46
CA ILE A 97 0.82 1.59 -11.36
C ILE A 97 0.35 1.27 -12.79
N SER A 98 -0.59 0.34 -12.96
CA SER A 98 -1.01 -0.11 -14.29
C SER A 98 -1.79 0.96 -15.09
N GLU A 99 -2.52 1.82 -14.40
CA GLU A 99 -3.33 2.90 -15.01
C GLU A 99 -2.55 4.22 -15.15
N GLY A 100 -1.23 4.20 -14.92
CA GLY A 100 -0.38 5.37 -15.14
C GLY A 100 -0.41 5.86 -16.57
N ILE A 101 -0.09 7.14 -16.75
CA ILE A 101 0.17 7.71 -18.07
C ILE A 101 1.28 6.93 -18.79
N GLN A 102 1.10 6.69 -20.09
CA GLN A 102 2.04 6.00 -20.96
C GLN A 102 2.55 6.97 -22.03
N ASP A 103 3.59 6.58 -22.76
CA ASP A 103 4.17 7.34 -23.89
C ASP A 103 4.64 8.76 -23.54
N VAL A 104 5.11 8.95 -22.30
CA VAL A 104 5.72 10.18 -21.79
C VAL A 104 7.13 9.93 -21.28
N SER A 105 7.87 10.99 -20.96
CA SER A 105 9.21 10.85 -20.41
C SER A 105 9.20 10.13 -19.04
N PRO A 106 10.29 9.42 -18.67
CA PRO A 106 10.36 8.71 -17.39
C PRO A 106 10.10 9.62 -16.18
N GLU A 107 10.53 10.87 -16.23
CA GLU A 107 10.33 11.87 -15.18
C GLU A 107 8.85 12.18 -14.99
N VAL A 108 8.12 12.45 -16.09
CA VAL A 108 6.69 12.78 -16.06
C VAL A 108 5.88 11.58 -15.58
N ARG A 109 6.23 10.38 -16.04
CA ARG A 109 5.58 9.13 -15.62
C ARG A 109 5.78 8.87 -14.13
N LEU A 110 6.99 9.04 -13.62
CA LEU A 110 7.30 8.84 -12.21
C LEU A 110 6.63 9.91 -11.34
N HIS A 111 6.61 11.16 -11.79
CA HIS A 111 5.93 12.25 -11.10
C HIS A 111 4.44 11.93 -10.89
N ASP A 112 3.72 11.56 -11.97
CA ASP A 112 2.30 11.22 -11.87
C ASP A 112 2.07 10.01 -10.96
N LEU A 113 2.92 8.98 -11.06
CA LEU A 113 2.82 7.81 -10.20
C LEU A 113 2.99 8.16 -8.72
N VAL A 114 4.03 8.92 -8.36
CA VAL A 114 4.29 9.32 -6.97
C VAL A 114 3.14 10.15 -6.42
N ARG A 115 2.63 11.10 -7.22
CA ARG A 115 1.48 11.92 -6.86
C ARG A 115 0.24 11.05 -6.57
N ARG A 116 -0.07 10.10 -7.45
CA ARG A 116 -1.22 9.20 -7.29
C ARG A 116 -1.06 8.25 -6.10
N LEU A 117 0.15 7.75 -5.84
CA LEU A 117 0.46 6.94 -4.66
C LEU A 117 0.32 7.74 -3.35
N ALA A 118 0.78 8.99 -3.31
CA ALA A 118 0.63 9.87 -2.15
C ALA A 118 -0.85 10.18 -1.88
N LYS A 119 -1.63 10.52 -2.92
CA LYS A 119 -3.08 10.73 -2.80
C LYS A 119 -3.80 9.49 -2.28
N PHE A 120 -3.43 8.31 -2.81
CA PHE A 120 -3.99 7.05 -2.35
C PHE A 120 -3.68 6.78 -0.88
N ALA A 121 -2.44 7.03 -0.43
CA ALA A 121 -2.08 6.89 0.97
C ALA A 121 -2.89 7.83 1.88
N ILE A 122 -3.18 9.05 1.42
CA ILE A 122 -4.00 10.02 2.15
C ILE A 122 -5.48 9.59 2.18
N GLU A 123 -6.05 9.25 1.03
CA GLU A 123 -7.46 8.84 0.88
C GLU A 123 -7.76 7.58 1.72
N TYR A 124 -6.85 6.62 1.71
CA TYR A 124 -6.96 5.37 2.46
C TYR A 124 -6.05 5.39 3.71
N SER A 125 -5.95 6.54 4.39
CA SER A 125 -5.00 6.72 5.51
C SER A 125 -5.22 5.76 6.67
N GLN A 126 -6.48 5.44 7.01
CA GLN A 126 -6.79 4.48 8.06
C GLN A 126 -6.33 3.07 7.68
N THR A 127 -6.64 2.60 6.46
CA THR A 127 -6.19 1.30 5.96
C THR A 127 -4.67 1.25 5.89
N THR A 128 -4.03 2.31 5.39
CA THR A 128 -2.57 2.40 5.28
C THR A 128 -1.88 2.27 6.64
N ARG A 129 -2.33 3.05 7.64
CA ARG A 129 -1.83 2.96 9.03
C ARG A 129 -2.10 1.61 9.68
N MET A 130 -3.28 1.05 9.43
CA MET A 130 -3.66 -0.28 9.91
C MET A 130 -2.66 -1.33 9.38
N LEU A 131 -2.33 -1.29 8.09
CA LEU A 131 -1.40 -2.25 7.48
C LEU A 131 0.02 -2.12 8.03
N ASP A 132 0.50 -0.91 8.30
CA ASP A 132 1.81 -0.70 8.92
C ASP A 132 1.88 -1.24 10.36
N THR A 133 0.76 -1.19 11.09
CA THR A 133 0.69 -1.64 12.49
C THR A 133 0.48 -3.14 12.61
N ILE A 134 -0.41 -3.72 11.78
CA ILE A 134 -0.89 -5.10 11.94
C ILE A 134 0.03 -6.11 11.25
N TRP A 135 0.97 -5.67 10.41
CA TRP A 135 1.91 -6.54 9.68
C TRP A 135 2.56 -7.62 10.56
N LEU A 136 2.94 -7.28 11.80
CA LEU A 136 3.61 -8.19 12.73
C LEU A 136 2.71 -9.28 13.33
N VAL A 137 1.39 -9.09 13.29
CA VAL A 137 0.40 -10.00 13.89
C VAL A 137 -0.50 -10.66 12.84
N LEU A 138 -0.17 -10.49 11.55
CA LEU A 138 -0.92 -11.13 10.46
C LEU A 138 -0.77 -12.66 10.48
N PRO A 139 -1.83 -13.42 10.18
CA PRO A 139 -1.76 -14.86 9.98
C PRO A 139 -0.94 -15.19 8.72
N ASP A 140 -0.36 -16.39 8.66
CA ASP A 140 0.61 -16.78 7.60
C ASP A 140 0.01 -16.70 6.19
N ASN A 141 -1.26 -17.11 6.02
CA ASN A 141 -1.97 -17.05 4.74
C ASN A 141 -2.17 -15.62 4.24
N ALA A 142 -2.49 -14.68 5.14
CA ALA A 142 -2.60 -13.27 4.79
C ALA A 142 -1.23 -12.73 4.38
N ARG A 143 -0.16 -13.07 5.13
CA ARG A 143 1.22 -12.67 4.82
C ARG A 143 1.66 -13.10 3.43
N GLU A 144 1.29 -14.30 2.98
CA GLU A 144 1.62 -14.81 1.64
C GLU A 144 0.96 -13.97 0.53
N ILE A 145 -0.34 -13.69 0.65
CA ILE A 145 -1.08 -12.83 -0.28
C ILE A 145 -0.44 -11.44 -0.36
N VAL A 146 -0.15 -10.82 0.79
CA VAL A 146 0.49 -9.49 0.80
C VAL A 146 1.86 -9.54 0.15
N ARG A 147 2.64 -10.59 0.42
CA ARG A 147 4.00 -10.74 -0.11
C ARG A 147 3.99 -10.79 -1.63
N ASP A 148 3.06 -11.52 -2.23
CA ASP A 148 2.98 -11.63 -3.68
C ASP A 148 2.49 -10.34 -4.35
N LEU A 149 1.50 -9.66 -3.75
CA LEU A 149 1.04 -8.37 -4.24
C LEU A 149 2.13 -7.30 -4.13
N ASN A 150 2.84 -7.24 -2.99
CA ASN A 150 4.00 -6.36 -2.83
C ASN A 150 5.11 -6.69 -3.83
N ARG A 151 5.37 -7.97 -4.10
CA ARG A 151 6.38 -8.37 -5.09
C ARG A 151 6.06 -7.77 -6.46
N SER A 152 4.81 -7.89 -6.93
CA SER A 152 4.37 -7.35 -8.22
C SER A 152 4.45 -5.81 -8.25
N PHE A 153 3.94 -5.16 -7.21
CA PHE A 153 3.99 -3.70 -7.05
C PHE A 153 5.43 -3.17 -7.14
N PHE A 154 6.33 -3.73 -6.34
CA PHE A 154 7.72 -3.27 -6.30
C PHE A 154 8.51 -3.70 -7.56
N ALA A 155 8.19 -4.83 -8.19
CA ALA A 155 8.80 -5.20 -9.47
C ALA A 155 8.50 -4.16 -10.54
N SER A 156 7.24 -3.69 -10.61
CA SER A 156 6.80 -2.71 -11.59
C SER A 156 7.45 -1.33 -11.34
N LEU A 157 7.51 -0.89 -10.08
CA LEU A 157 8.16 0.37 -9.73
C LEU A 157 9.67 0.34 -10.00
N ARG A 158 10.35 -0.77 -9.69
CA ARG A 158 11.78 -0.96 -10.02
C ARG A 158 12.03 -0.90 -11.52
N ALA A 159 11.20 -1.58 -12.31
CA ALA A 159 11.32 -1.57 -13.77
C ALA A 159 11.16 -0.15 -14.35
N MET A 160 10.24 0.64 -13.81
CA MET A 160 10.07 2.05 -14.22
C MET A 160 11.31 2.89 -13.92
N ILE A 161 11.90 2.73 -12.73
CA ILE A 161 13.10 3.47 -12.33
C ILE A 161 14.30 3.04 -13.18
N ALA A 162 14.50 1.73 -13.35
CA ALA A 162 15.57 1.18 -14.19
C ALA A 162 15.49 1.71 -15.63
N ALA A 163 14.30 1.73 -16.23
CA ALA A 163 14.11 2.29 -17.57
C ALA A 163 14.49 3.79 -17.66
N GLY A 164 14.24 4.57 -16.61
CA GLY A 164 14.66 5.98 -16.58
C GLY A 164 16.16 6.16 -16.37
N ILE A 165 16.83 5.23 -15.69
CA ILE A 165 18.30 5.18 -15.58
C ILE A 165 18.91 4.82 -16.94
N ASP A 166 18.40 3.77 -17.60
CA ASP A 166 18.86 3.33 -18.92
C ASP A 166 18.68 4.42 -20.00
N ALA A 167 17.63 5.23 -19.88
CA ALA A 167 17.39 6.39 -20.75
C ALA A 167 18.26 7.61 -20.40
N GLY A 168 19.03 7.58 -19.31
CA GLY A 168 19.88 8.67 -18.84
C GLY A 168 19.15 9.83 -18.15
N GLY A 169 17.84 9.71 -17.92
CA GLY A 169 17.03 10.73 -17.22
C GLY A 169 17.21 10.70 -15.71
N PHE A 170 17.49 9.51 -15.15
CA PHE A 170 17.75 9.31 -13.73
C PHE A 170 19.22 8.98 -13.44
N ARG A 171 19.65 9.31 -12.23
CA ARG A 171 20.98 8.97 -11.71
C ARG A 171 21.16 7.46 -11.56
N ASP A 172 22.39 7.00 -11.74
CA ASP A 172 22.78 5.60 -11.55
C ASP A 172 22.76 5.22 -10.06
N ILE A 173 21.63 4.66 -9.61
CA ILE A 173 21.40 4.17 -8.24
C ILE A 173 20.66 2.84 -8.29
N ASP A 174 20.70 2.10 -7.18
CA ASP A 174 19.92 0.86 -7.05
C ASP A 174 18.40 1.13 -7.19
N PRO A 175 17.72 0.57 -8.22
CA PRO A 175 16.29 0.79 -8.43
C PRO A 175 15.43 0.26 -7.28
N GLY A 176 15.92 -0.76 -6.56
CA GLY A 176 15.24 -1.33 -5.40
C GLY A 176 15.23 -0.40 -4.20
N VAL A 177 16.35 0.26 -3.92
CA VAL A 177 16.45 1.30 -2.88
C VAL A 177 15.54 2.47 -3.22
N ALA A 178 15.55 2.93 -4.47
CA ALA A 178 14.69 4.01 -4.93
C ALA A 178 13.20 3.64 -4.80
N ALA A 179 12.81 2.45 -5.28
CA ALA A 179 11.43 1.98 -5.17
C ALA A 179 10.93 1.89 -3.73
N GLN A 180 11.76 1.37 -2.81
CA GLN A 180 11.44 1.29 -1.38
C GLN A 180 11.31 2.68 -0.74
N SER A 181 12.21 3.60 -1.10
CA SER A 181 12.19 4.97 -0.58
C SER A 181 10.94 5.71 -1.01
N ILE A 182 10.56 5.58 -2.29
CA ILE A 182 9.33 6.18 -2.84
C ILE A 182 8.09 5.63 -2.16
N ALA A 183 7.99 4.30 -2.05
CA ALA A 183 6.84 3.66 -1.42
C ALA A 183 6.71 4.06 0.07
N SER A 184 7.83 4.13 0.78
CA SER A 184 7.85 4.54 2.19
C SER A 184 7.46 6.01 2.35
N MET A 185 8.02 6.88 1.50
CA MET A 185 7.74 8.31 1.53
C MET A 185 6.26 8.59 1.25
N THR A 186 5.68 8.02 0.18
CA THR A 186 4.26 8.21 -0.16
C THR A 186 3.35 7.67 0.94
N ARG A 187 3.65 6.48 1.47
CA ARG A 187 2.90 5.88 2.59
C ARG A 187 2.90 6.75 3.84
N SER A 188 4.03 7.39 4.15
CA SER A 188 4.17 8.21 5.36
C SER A 188 3.10 9.30 5.45
N ALA A 189 2.61 9.81 4.32
CA ALA A 189 1.55 10.82 4.27
C ALA A 189 0.27 10.38 5.01
N ALA A 190 -0.04 9.08 5.03
CA ALA A 190 -1.16 8.53 5.80
C ALA A 190 -1.07 8.79 7.31
N THR A 191 0.12 9.07 7.82
CA THR A 191 0.39 9.24 9.27
C THR A 191 0.41 10.71 9.69
N TRP A 192 1.00 11.58 8.88
CA TRP A 192 1.24 12.98 9.26
C TRP A 192 0.34 13.99 8.55
N PHE A 193 -0.33 13.62 7.45
CA PHE A 193 -1.21 14.54 6.73
C PHE A 193 -2.41 14.95 7.60
N ASP A 194 -2.69 16.25 7.64
CA ASP A 194 -3.81 16.86 8.33
C ASP A 194 -4.71 17.55 7.30
N GLU A 195 -5.95 17.09 7.17
CA GLU A 195 -6.94 17.64 6.23
C GLU A 195 -7.37 19.08 6.58
N HIS A 196 -7.16 19.50 7.83
CA HIS A 196 -7.40 20.87 8.30
C HIS A 196 -6.12 21.73 8.29
N GLY A 197 -5.02 21.18 7.79
CA GLY A 197 -3.74 21.85 7.67
C GLY A 197 -3.72 22.93 6.58
N ARG A 198 -2.55 23.56 6.42
CA ARG A 198 -2.34 24.63 5.42
C ARG A 198 -2.33 24.17 3.97
N LEU A 199 -2.06 22.89 3.72
CA LEU A 199 -1.89 22.34 2.38
C LEU A 199 -2.95 21.28 2.15
N SER A 200 -3.54 21.29 0.96
CA SER A 200 -4.42 20.25 0.47
C SER A 200 -3.66 18.95 0.19
N ALA A 201 -4.39 17.83 0.10
CA ALA A 201 -3.83 16.54 -0.29
C ALA A 201 -3.18 16.58 -1.69
N GLU A 202 -3.72 17.39 -2.61
CA GLU A 202 -3.17 17.56 -3.95
C GLU A 202 -1.82 18.27 -3.89
N GLU A 203 -1.72 19.38 -3.15
CA GLU A 203 -0.47 20.13 -3.00
C GLU A 203 0.62 19.31 -2.30
N VAL A 204 0.25 18.55 -1.27
CA VAL A 204 1.17 17.63 -0.59
C VAL A 204 1.68 16.57 -1.57
N ALA A 205 0.78 15.90 -2.30
CA ALA A 205 1.15 14.87 -3.25
C ALA A 205 2.05 15.40 -4.38
N ASP A 206 1.78 16.61 -4.88
CA ASP A 206 2.58 17.27 -5.91
C ASP A 206 3.98 17.63 -5.41
N GLN A 207 4.10 18.15 -4.18
CA GLN A 207 5.40 18.42 -3.57
C GLN A 207 6.21 17.14 -3.35
N MET A 208 5.57 16.04 -2.91
CA MET A 208 6.23 14.74 -2.76
C MET A 208 6.71 14.17 -4.10
N ALA A 209 5.91 14.30 -5.15
CA ALA A 209 6.29 13.91 -6.51
C ALA A 209 7.47 14.74 -7.03
N THR A 210 7.41 16.06 -6.86
CA THR A 210 8.49 16.99 -7.23
C THR A 210 9.79 16.65 -6.51
N MET A 211 9.75 16.46 -5.19
CA MET A 211 10.93 16.08 -4.40
C MET A 211 11.52 14.74 -4.82
N THR A 212 10.67 13.76 -5.14
CA THR A 212 11.11 12.44 -5.61
C THR A 212 11.84 12.54 -6.93
N VAL A 213 11.22 13.20 -7.92
CA VAL A 213 11.79 13.30 -9.26
C VAL A 213 13.08 14.12 -9.21
N ALA A 214 13.08 15.29 -8.56
CA ALA A 214 14.29 16.09 -8.37
C ALA A 214 15.40 15.30 -7.63
N GLY A 215 15.00 14.48 -6.66
CA GLY A 215 15.85 13.55 -5.94
C GLY A 215 16.29 12.32 -6.74
N LEU A 216 15.87 12.16 -8.00
CA LEU A 216 16.30 11.08 -8.90
C LEU A 216 16.92 11.56 -10.20
N LEU A 217 16.69 12.81 -10.61
CA LEU A 217 17.32 13.38 -11.79
C LEU A 217 18.84 13.21 -11.72
N ALA A 218 19.44 12.83 -12.84
CA ALA A 218 20.89 12.81 -12.96
C ALA A 218 21.44 14.22 -12.67
N PRO A 219 22.47 14.35 -11.81
CA PRO A 219 23.05 15.66 -11.57
C PRO A 219 23.53 16.24 -12.90
N SER A 220 23.25 17.53 -13.13
CA SER A 220 23.87 18.26 -14.23
C SER A 220 25.38 18.07 -14.18
N ALA A 221 26.04 17.98 -15.33
CA ALA A 221 27.49 17.82 -15.42
C ALA A 221 28.24 18.84 -14.54
N ALA A 222 27.70 20.06 -14.39
CA ALA A 222 28.22 21.09 -13.50
C ALA A 222 28.10 20.76 -12.00
N THR A 223 26.97 20.18 -11.57
CA THR A 223 26.73 19.79 -10.17
C THR A 223 27.58 18.58 -9.77
N SER A 224 27.73 17.61 -10.69
CA SER A 224 28.59 16.43 -10.48
C SER A 224 30.06 16.84 -10.36
N ALA A 225 30.53 17.75 -11.23
CA ALA A 225 31.88 18.30 -11.15
C ALA A 225 32.13 19.02 -9.82
N ALA A 226 31.21 19.90 -9.39
CA ALA A 226 31.35 20.64 -8.13
C ALA A 226 31.36 19.74 -6.89
N LEU A 227 30.52 18.69 -6.85
CA LEU A 227 30.52 17.70 -5.75
C LEU A 227 31.82 16.88 -5.73
N GLY A 228 32.31 16.48 -6.91
CA GLY A 228 33.59 15.79 -7.04
C GLY A 228 34.77 16.63 -6.54
N GLU A 229 34.82 17.91 -6.92
CA GLU A 229 35.83 18.86 -6.44
C GLU A 229 35.76 19.05 -4.92
N ALA A 230 34.56 19.23 -4.36
CA ALA A 230 34.37 19.36 -2.92
C ALA A 230 34.79 18.10 -2.14
N GLN A 231 34.48 16.92 -2.67
CA GLN A 231 34.86 15.64 -2.07
C GLN A 231 36.37 15.41 -2.12
N GLN A 232 37.02 15.74 -3.24
CA GLN A 232 38.48 15.68 -3.35
C GLN A 232 39.16 16.66 -2.40
N ALA A 233 38.64 17.88 -2.26
CA ALA A 233 39.15 18.86 -1.30
C ALA A 233 39.02 18.35 0.15
N ALA A 234 37.90 17.74 0.52
CA ALA A 234 37.69 17.16 1.84
C ALA A 234 38.67 15.99 2.13
N ILE A 235 38.92 15.13 1.14
CA ILE A 235 39.91 14.04 1.25
C ILE A 235 41.32 14.61 1.43
N ALA A 236 41.69 15.63 0.67
CA ALA A 236 43.00 16.28 0.77
C ALA A 236 43.21 16.92 2.15
N VAL A 237 42.20 17.62 2.68
CA VAL A 237 42.25 18.21 4.03
C VAL A 237 42.41 17.14 5.11
N ARG A 238 41.68 16.02 5.01
CA ARG A 238 41.83 14.89 5.94
C ARG A 238 43.25 14.31 5.89
N ALA A 239 43.78 14.06 4.69
CA ALA A 239 45.12 13.50 4.52
C ALA A 239 46.21 14.41 5.10
N GLU A 240 46.05 15.73 4.98
CA GLU A 240 46.99 16.69 5.57
C GLU A 240 46.87 16.76 7.09
N LEU A 241 45.66 16.71 7.65
CA LEU A 241 45.44 16.57 9.10
C LEU A 241 46.15 15.31 9.65
N ASP A 242 45.94 14.15 9.02
CA ASP A 242 46.58 12.89 9.43
C ASP A 242 48.12 12.93 9.32
N ARG A 243 48.65 13.74 8.39
CA ARG A 243 50.09 13.97 8.25
C ARG A 243 50.61 14.85 9.39
N LEU A 244 49.93 15.95 9.70
CA LEU A 244 50.30 16.88 10.77
C LEU A 244 50.24 16.19 12.15
N GLU A 245 49.21 15.38 12.41
CA GLU A 245 49.09 14.60 13.65
C GLU A 245 50.25 13.63 13.83
N ARG A 246 50.72 12.96 12.75
CA ARG A 246 51.90 12.09 12.82
C ARG A 246 53.18 12.86 13.16
N ILE A 247 53.38 14.05 12.57
CA ILE A 247 54.55 14.89 12.84
C ILE A 247 54.54 15.38 14.30
N LEU A 248 53.37 15.82 14.79
CA LEU A 248 53.21 16.30 16.16
C LEU A 248 53.34 15.17 17.18
N GLY A 249 52.78 13.98 16.91
CA GLY A 249 52.88 12.81 17.78
C GLY A 249 54.31 12.23 17.90
N GLN A 250 55.13 12.37 16.86
CA GLN A 250 56.55 12.00 16.87
C GLN A 250 57.45 13.02 17.58
N SER A 251 56.93 14.20 17.92
CA SER A 251 57.68 15.31 18.52
C SER A 251 57.53 15.40 20.05
N THR A 252 57.07 14.34 20.72
CA THR A 252 57.07 14.26 22.19
C THR A 252 58.32 13.53 22.66
N PRO A 253 59.46 14.20 22.94
CA PRO A 253 60.53 13.57 23.68
C PRO A 253 60.02 13.29 25.09
N THR A 254 60.23 12.04 25.51
CA THR A 254 59.97 11.57 26.87
C THR A 254 61.04 12.20 27.76
N ASP A 255 60.79 13.40 28.28
CA ASP A 255 61.62 13.97 29.33
C ASP A 255 61.33 13.21 30.63
N GLY A 256 62.17 12.23 30.89
CA GLY A 256 62.22 11.48 32.13
C GLY A 256 63.68 11.17 32.47
N GLU A 257 64.36 12.16 33.07
CA GLU A 257 65.34 12.01 34.16
C GLU A 257 65.69 13.38 34.77
#